data_AF-A0A7C2R7P5-F1
#
_entry.id   AF-A0A7C2R7P5-F1
#
_cell.length_a   1.000
_cell.length_b   1.000
_cell.length_c   1.000
_cell.angle_alpha   90.00
_cell.angle_beta   90.00
_cell.angle_gamma   90.00
#
_symmetry.space_group_name_H-M   'P 1'
#
loop_
_entity.id
_entity.type
_entity.pdbx_description
1 polymer ?
#
loop_
_entity_poly.entity_id
_entity_poly.type
_entity_poly.pdbx_seq_one_letter_code
_entity_poly.pdbx_strand_id
1 'polypeptide(L)' 'MLCGFANFASIGIQIGGIGSLAPGQRKTLSEFGMKALIGGTLASLLSATIAGMIIG' A
#
# COMPACT_ATOMS: atom_id res chain seq x y z
N MET A 1 1.81 -12.26 4.47
CA MET A 1 1.00 -11.16 5.04
C MET A 1 1.84 -10.09 5.75
N LEU A 2 2.86 -10.46 6.54
CA LEU A 2 3.70 -9.47 7.27
C LEU A 2 4.65 -8.63 6.40
N CYS A 3 4.94 -9.05 5.16
CA CYS A 3 5.88 -8.37 4.26
C CYS A 3 5.15 -7.38 3.32
N GLY A 4 4.43 -6.40 3.88
CA GLY A 4 3.70 -5.42 3.08
C GLY A 4 3.35 -4.15 3.86
N PHE A 5 3.75 -2.98 3.31
CA PHE A 5 3.40 -1.63 3.80
C PHE A 5 1.93 -1.25 3.48
N ALA A 6 1.02 -2.22 3.43
CA ALA A 6 -0.38 -2.01 3.09
C ALA A 6 -1.22 -1.76 4.35
N ASN A 7 -1.03 -0.58 4.95
CA ASN A 7 -1.83 -0.16 6.11
C ASN A 7 -2.14 1.34 6.06
N PHE A 8 -3.15 1.78 6.83
CA PHE A 8 -3.60 3.17 6.87
C PHE A 8 -2.47 4.15 7.24
N ALA A 9 -1.59 3.80 8.18
CA ALA A 9 -0.44 4.62 8.53
C ALA A 9 0.54 4.77 7.36
N SER A 10 0.79 3.71 6.58
CA SER A 10 1.64 3.76 5.38
C SER A 10 1.03 4.62 4.27
N ILE A 11 -0.31 4.68 4.15
CA ILE A 11 -0.99 5.62 3.24
C ILE A 11 -0.80 7.07 3.73
N GLY A 12 -0.95 7.32 5.03
CA GLY A 12 -0.69 8.63 5.63
C GLY A 12 0.75 9.11 5.41
N ILE A 13 1.73 8.21 5.55
CA ILE A 13 3.14 8.48 5.27
C ILE A 13 3.33 8.83 3.78
N GLN A 14 2.70 8.12 2.86
CA GLN A 14 2.79 8.42 1.43
C GLN A 14 2.13 9.75 1.07
N ILE A 15 0.94 10.05 1.61
CA ILE A 15 0.25 11.32 1.40
C ILE A 15 1.08 12.48 1.99
N GLY A 16 1.63 12.33 3.19
CA GLY A 16 2.46 13.35 3.83
C GLY A 16 3.80 13.55 3.13
N GLY A 17 4.51 12.45 2.85
CA GLY A 17 5.80 12.45 2.17
C GLY A 17 5.68 12.98 0.74
N ILE A 18 4.97 12.26 -0.14
CA ILE A 18 4.83 12.65 -1.56
C ILE A 18 4.06 13.97 -1.68
N GLY A 19 3.06 14.19 -0.83
CA GLY A 19 2.33 15.46 -0.81
C GLY A 19 3.16 16.65 -0.31
N SER A 20 4.30 16.44 0.36
CA SER A 20 5.25 17.51 0.66
C SER A 20 6.14 17.84 -0.55
N LEU A 21 6.49 16.84 -1.36
CA LEU A 21 7.24 17.03 -2.61
C LEU A 21 6.36 17.57 -3.76
N ALA A 22 5.08 17.18 -3.80
CA ALA A 22 4.12 17.54 -4.83
C ALA A 22 2.78 17.97 -4.19
N PRO A 23 2.67 19.20 -3.66
CA PRO A 23 1.49 19.66 -2.92
C PRO A 23 0.19 19.62 -3.73
N GLY A 24 0.26 19.84 -5.04
CA GLY A 24 -0.90 19.74 -5.94
C GLY A 24 -1.45 18.31 -6.10
N GLN A 25 -0.68 17.28 -5.74
CA GLN A 25 -1.07 15.88 -5.90
C GLN A 25 -1.72 15.29 -4.64
N ARG A 26 -1.75 16.01 -3.51
CA ARG A 26 -2.29 15.50 -2.23
C ARG A 26 -3.71 14.94 -2.37
N LYS A 27 -4.58 15.63 -3.11
CA LYS A 27 -5.95 15.19 -3.36
C LYS A 27 -5.98 13.87 -4.12
N THR A 28 -5.24 13.78 -5.22
CA THR A 28 -5.08 12.55 -6.01
C THR A 28 -4.55 11.40 -5.16
N LEU A 29 -3.52 11.62 -4.34
CA LEU A 29 -2.99 10.59 -3.44
C LEU A 29 -4.03 10.14 -2.40
N SER A 30 -4.81 11.06 -1.84
CA SER A 30 -5.87 10.71 -0.91
C SER A 30 -7.01 9.92 -1.57
N GLU A 31 -7.40 10.26 -2.80
CA GLU A 31 -8.42 9.55 -3.57
C GLU A 31 -7.99 8.12 -3.93
N PHE A 32 -6.72 7.94 -4.29
CA PHE A 32 -6.17 6.61 -4.57
C PHE A 32 -5.76 5.83 -3.33
N GLY A 33 -5.69 6.46 -2.14
CA GLY A 33 -5.19 5.84 -0.92
C GLY A 33 -5.92 4.55 -0.52
N MET A 34 -7.25 4.52 -0.64
CA MET A 34 -8.03 3.31 -0.33
C MET A 34 -7.78 2.18 -1.35
N LYS A 35 -7.69 2.54 -2.64
CA LYS A 35 -7.34 1.60 -3.71
C LYS A 35 -5.94 1.03 -3.53
N ALA A 36 -4.98 1.87 -3.14
CA ALA A 36 -3.61 1.45 -2.86
C ALA A 36 -3.53 0.49 -1.65
N LEU A 37 -4.34 0.71 -0.62
CA LEU A 37 -4.40 -0.16 0.56
C LEU A 37 -4.94 -1.55 0.22
N ILE A 38 -6.05 -1.62 -0.53
CA ILE A 38 -6.63 -2.89 -1.00
C ILE A 38 -5.65 -3.59 -1.94
N GLY A 39 -5.08 -2.88 -2.91
CA GLY A 39 -4.10 -3.44 -3.86
C GLY A 39 -2.84 -3.97 -3.16
N GLY A 40 -2.30 -3.23 -2.19
CA GLY A 40 -1.16 -3.67 -1.39
C GLY A 40 -1.46 -4.88 -0.52
N THR A 41 -2.69 -4.97 0.02
CA THR A 41 -3.13 -6.13 0.80
C THR A 41 -3.22 -7.37 -0.09
N LEU A 42 -3.82 -7.25 -1.29
CA LEU A 42 -3.90 -8.34 -2.26
C LEU A 42 -2.52 -8.82 -2.71
N ALA A 43 -1.59 -7.90 -2.99
CA ALA A 43 -0.21 -8.25 -3.33
C ALA A 43 0.49 -9.03 -2.19
N SER A 44 0.22 -8.65 -0.94
CA SER A 44 0.77 -9.31 0.25
C SER A 44 0.16 -10.70 0.48
N LEU A 45 -1.11 -10.89 0.11
CA LEU A 45 -1.78 -12.19 0.12
C LEU A 45 -1.26 -13.10 -0.98
N LEU A 46 -1.15 -12.60 -2.22
CA LEU A 46 -0.57 -13.35 -3.34
C LEU A 46 0.84 -13.83 -3.03
N SER A 47 1.69 -12.96 -2.47
CA SER A 47 3.04 -13.33 -2.06
C SER A 47 3.03 -14.44 -0.99
N ALA A 48 2.08 -14.39 -0.05
CA ALA A 48 1.92 -15.44 0.96
C ALA A 48 1.41 -16.74 0.36
N THR A 49 0.50 -16.70 -0.61
CA THR A 49 0.03 -17.88 -1.34
C THR A 49 1.17 -18.52 -2.11
N ILE A 50 1.98 -17.75 -2.82
CA ILE A 50 3.15 -18.26 -3.54
C ILE A 50 4.16 -18.90 -2.58
N ALA A 51 4.48 -18.23 -1.47
CA ALA A 51 5.35 -18.80 -0.45
C ALA A 51 4.78 -20.10 0.14
N GLY A 52 3.47 -20.15 0.39
CA GLY A 52 2.77 -21.34 0.86
C GLY A 52 2.80 -22.49 -0.15
N MET A 53 2.72 -22.20 -1.46
CA MET A 53 2.84 -23.22 -2.52
C MET A 53 4.26 -23.78 -2.67
N ILE A 54 5.29 -23.03 -2.27
CA ILE A 54 6.70 -23.45 -2.41
C ILE A 54 7.18 -24.19 -1.16
N ILE A 55 6.70 -23.79 0.03
CA ILE A 55 7.18 -24.28 1.33
C ILE A 55 6.23 -25.33 1.93
N GLY A 56 4.94 -25.28 1.59
CA GLY A 56 3.93 -26.26 2.01
C GLY A 56 3.86 -27.46 1.08
#